data_AF-A0A1F4K1Q9-F1
#
_entry.id   AF-A0A1F4K1Q9-F1
#
_cell.length_a   1.000
_cell.length_b   1.000
_cell.length_c   1.000
_cell.angle_alpha   90.00
_cell.angle_beta   90.00
_cell.angle_gamma   90.00
#
_symmetry.space_group_name_H-M   'P 1'
#
loop_
_entity.id
_entity.type
_entity.pdbx_description
1 polymer ?
#
loop_
_entity_poly.entity_id
_entity_poly.type
_entity_poly.pdbx_seq_one_letter_code
_entity_poly.pdbx_strand_id
1 'polypeptide(L)'
;MTGEPGIALGTFLSVLWKLALLDTLHGVANTVKPDADRLELFRRMVFNAMVTNNDDHPRNHAMLRTPGGWRLSPAYDIVPVPLISLERRDLALEVGRYGRVASVYNLLSDCASFGLHREEERSIEYVSGAILPECFFRTEPHSAQ
;
A
#
# COMPACT_ATOMS: atom_id res chain seq x y z
N MET A 1 11.38 40.36 -13.13
CA MET A 1 10.13 39.66 -12.81
C MET A 1 10.47 38.19 -12.66
N THR A 2 10.66 37.76 -11.42
CA THR A 2 11.02 36.39 -11.02
C THR A 2 9.77 35.53 -11.10
N GLY A 3 9.76 34.55 -12.01
CA GLY A 3 8.69 33.56 -12.10
C GLY A 3 8.80 32.57 -10.95
N GLU A 4 7.80 32.57 -10.08
CA GLU A 4 7.61 31.55 -9.04
C GLU A 4 7.58 30.15 -9.68
N PRO A 5 8.24 29.13 -9.11
CA PRO A 5 8.10 27.76 -9.58
C PRO A 5 6.72 27.26 -9.16
N GLY A 6 5.81 27.17 -10.11
CA GLY A 6 4.54 26.48 -9.92
C GLY A 6 4.81 25.04 -9.49
N ILE A 7 4.51 24.73 -8.22
CA ILE A 7 4.48 23.36 -7.73
C ILE A 7 3.49 22.61 -8.61
N ALA A 8 3.99 21.71 -9.46
CA ALA A 8 3.16 20.95 -10.39
C ALA A 8 2.01 20.28 -9.62
N LEU A 9 0.80 20.36 -10.16
CA LEU A 9 -0.43 19.82 -9.56
C LEU A 9 -0.27 18.36 -9.08
N GLY A 10 0.61 17.59 -9.74
CA GLY A 10 0.99 16.22 -9.35
C GLY A 10 1.73 16.11 -8.03
N THR A 11 2.61 17.06 -7.69
CA THR A 11 3.34 17.08 -6.41
C THR A 11 2.38 17.34 -5.25
N PHE A 12 1.40 18.23 -5.45
CA PHE A 12 0.40 18.56 -4.42
C PHE A 12 -0.51 17.37 -4.08
N LEU A 13 -0.95 16.63 -5.11
CA LEU A 13 -1.68 15.38 -4.90
C LEU A 13 -0.78 14.34 -4.21
N SER A 14 0.47 14.13 -4.65
CA SER A 14 1.36 13.16 -3.98
C SER A 14 1.58 13.46 -2.48
N VAL A 15 1.62 14.73 -2.09
CA VAL A 15 1.79 15.15 -0.68
C VAL A 15 0.54 14.87 0.13
N LEU A 16 -0.64 15.22 -0.38
CA LEU A 16 -1.91 14.90 0.29
C LEU A 16 -2.10 13.39 0.45
N TRP A 17 -1.66 12.61 -0.52
CA TRP A 17 -1.69 11.15 -0.47
C TRP A 17 -0.76 10.59 0.62
N LYS A 18 0.46 11.11 0.76
CA LYS A 18 1.40 10.69 1.82
C LYS A 18 0.92 11.07 3.22
N LEU A 19 0.30 12.25 3.37
CA LEU A 19 -0.29 12.69 4.63
C LEU A 19 -1.45 11.77 5.05
N ALA A 20 -2.34 11.42 4.12
CA ALA A 20 -3.45 10.52 4.42
C ALA A 20 -2.97 9.11 4.81
N LEU A 21 -1.94 8.59 4.13
CA LEU A 21 -1.33 7.31 4.53
C LEU A 21 -0.70 7.40 5.93
N LEU A 22 0.00 8.49 6.23
CA LEU A 22 0.59 8.71 7.56
C LEU A 22 -0.48 8.76 8.65
N ASP A 23 -1.61 9.42 8.40
CA ASP A 23 -2.75 9.45 9.33
C ASP A 23 -3.35 8.06 9.55
N THR A 24 -3.49 7.25 8.50
CA THR A 24 -3.91 5.84 8.63
C THR A 24 -2.92 5.05 9.46
N LEU A 25 -1.61 5.20 9.23
CA LEU A 25 -0.56 4.52 10.02
C LEU A 25 -0.58 4.95 11.48
N HIS A 26 -0.74 6.25 11.76
CA HIS A 26 -0.93 6.78 13.11
C HIS A 26 -2.20 6.25 13.77
N GLY A 27 -3.31 6.16 13.04
CA GLY A 27 -4.56 5.59 13.53
C GLY A 27 -4.39 4.12 13.95
N VAL A 28 -3.74 3.33 13.09
CA VAL A 28 -3.43 1.92 13.35
C VAL A 28 -2.49 1.76 14.56
N ALA A 29 -1.49 2.63 14.70
CA ALA A 29 -0.58 2.63 15.85
C ALA A 29 -1.27 2.87 17.21
N ASN A 30 -2.45 3.50 17.20
CA ASN A 30 -3.26 3.78 18.39
C ASN A 30 -4.42 2.79 18.60
N THR A 31 -4.46 1.69 17.84
CA THR A 31 -5.42 0.61 18.06
C THR A 31 -5.06 -0.19 19.30
N VAL A 32 -6.00 -1.01 19.77
CA VAL A 32 -5.78 -1.88 20.94
C VAL A 32 -4.91 -3.11 20.62
N LYS A 33 -4.61 -3.34 19.34
CA LYS A 33 -3.69 -4.39 18.85
C LYS A 33 -2.84 -3.84 17.69
N PRO A 34 -1.93 -2.89 17.98
CA PRO A 34 -1.25 -2.12 16.94
C PRO A 34 -0.43 -2.99 16.00
N ASP A 35 0.31 -3.98 16.50
CA ASP A 35 1.16 -4.82 15.64
C ASP A 35 0.33 -5.71 14.71
N ALA A 36 -0.76 -6.29 15.22
CA ALA A 36 -1.66 -7.11 14.41
C ALA A 36 -2.40 -6.26 13.35
N ASP A 37 -2.83 -5.05 13.71
CA ASP A 37 -3.55 -4.17 12.81
C ASP A 37 -2.59 -3.54 11.75
N ARG A 38 -1.32 -3.28 12.09
CA ARG A 38 -0.27 -2.88 11.12
C ARG A 38 0.00 -3.99 10.11
N LEU A 39 0.15 -5.21 10.60
CA LEU A 39 0.39 -6.38 9.75
C LEU A 39 -0.77 -6.63 8.78
N GLU A 40 -2.00 -6.51 9.27
CA GLU A 40 -3.21 -6.63 8.44
C GLU A 40 -3.31 -5.51 7.40
N LEU A 41 -3.02 -4.27 7.77
CA LEU A 41 -2.96 -3.15 6.81
C LEU A 41 -1.92 -3.42 5.70
N PHE A 42 -0.72 -3.88 6.07
CA PHE A 42 0.30 -4.24 5.09
C PHE A 42 -0.15 -5.36 4.16
N ARG A 43 -0.79 -6.41 4.69
CA ARG A 43 -1.35 -7.50 3.88
C ARG A 43 -2.39 -7.03 2.88
N ARG A 44 -3.22 -6.04 3.24
CA ARG A 44 -4.19 -5.43 2.31
C ARG A 44 -3.50 -4.68 1.18
N MET A 45 -2.47 -3.89 1.49
CA MET A 45 -1.69 -3.20 0.47
C MET A 45 -1.02 -4.19 -0.50
N VAL A 46 -0.44 -5.27 0.04
CA VAL A 46 0.14 -6.35 -0.76
C VAL A 46 -0.94 -7.01 -1.62
N PHE A 47 -2.10 -7.35 -1.05
CA PHE A 47 -3.20 -7.96 -1.78
C PHE A 47 -3.72 -7.05 -2.90
N ASN A 48 -3.98 -5.77 -2.60
CA ASN A 48 -4.44 -4.77 -3.56
C ASN A 48 -3.44 -4.57 -4.70
N ALA A 49 -2.14 -4.57 -4.39
CA ALA A 49 -1.08 -4.60 -5.41
C ALA A 49 -1.20 -5.81 -6.34
N MET A 50 -1.34 -7.00 -5.74
CA MET A 50 -1.35 -8.27 -6.48
C MET A 50 -2.60 -8.44 -7.35
N VAL A 51 -3.76 -7.98 -6.89
CA VAL A 51 -5.01 -8.06 -7.68
C VAL A 51 -5.25 -6.83 -8.56
N THR A 52 -4.27 -5.91 -8.61
CA THR A 52 -4.36 -4.66 -9.40
C THR A 52 -5.60 -3.85 -9.03
N ASN A 53 -5.84 -3.72 -7.72
CA ASN A 53 -6.78 -2.75 -7.23
C ASN A 53 -6.12 -1.36 -7.29
N ASN A 54 -6.43 -0.61 -8.33
CA ASN A 54 -5.85 0.71 -8.58
C ASN A 54 -6.47 1.82 -7.71
N ASP A 55 -7.46 1.49 -6.86
CA ASP A 55 -8.14 2.43 -5.97
C ASP A 55 -7.87 2.13 -4.49
N ASP A 56 -6.68 1.64 -4.15
CA ASP A 56 -6.23 1.43 -2.77
C ASP A 56 -5.89 2.74 -2.06
N HIS A 57 -6.89 3.60 -1.87
CA HIS A 57 -6.73 4.91 -1.24
C HIS A 57 -6.73 4.78 0.30
N PRO A 58 -6.06 5.65 1.07
CA PRO A 58 -6.08 5.56 2.54
C PRO A 58 -7.49 5.64 3.16
N ARG A 59 -8.46 6.24 2.45
CA ARG A 59 -9.89 6.27 2.81
C ARG A 59 -10.56 4.89 2.78
N ASN A 60 -9.96 3.90 2.11
CA ASN A 60 -10.43 2.52 2.05
C ASN A 60 -9.91 1.69 3.25
N HIS A 61 -9.29 2.36 4.22
CA HIS A 61 -8.86 1.77 5.48
C HIS A 61 -9.41 2.56 6.67
N ALA A 62 -10.58 2.16 7.17
CA ALA A 62 -11.20 2.77 8.34
C ALA A 62 -10.83 2.07 9.64
N MET A 63 -10.99 2.79 10.76
CA MET A 63 -10.92 2.25 12.12
C MET A 63 -12.32 2.19 12.73
N LEU A 64 -12.62 1.10 13.43
CA LEU A 64 -13.88 0.90 14.14
C LEU A 64 -13.65 1.07 15.64
N ARG A 65 -14.57 1.78 16.30
CA ARG A 65 -14.60 1.84 17.77
C ARG A 65 -15.30 0.59 18.29
N THR A 66 -14.54 -0.31 18.88
CA THR A 66 -15.06 -1.48 19.61
C THR A 66 -15.19 -1.18 21.10
N PRO A 67 -15.91 -2.00 21.89
CA PRO A 67 -15.93 -1.86 23.35
C PRO A 67 -14.53 -1.90 23.98
N GLY A 68 -13.61 -2.65 23.38
CA GLY A 68 -12.21 -2.73 23.84
C GLY A 68 -11.35 -1.55 23.43
N GLY A 69 -11.82 -0.69 22.53
CA GLY A 69 -11.10 0.45 21.94
C GLY A 69 -11.04 0.37 20.41
N TRP A 70 -10.17 1.17 19.79
CA TRP A 70 -10.08 1.24 18.32
C TRP A 70 -9.41 -0.01 17.73
N ARG A 71 -9.93 -0.46 16.58
CA ARG A 71 -9.38 -1.55 15.76
C ARG A 71 -9.45 -1.19 14.30
N LEU A 72 -8.57 -1.76 13.48
CA LEU A 72 -8.73 -1.72 12.03
C LEU A 72 -10.05 -2.41 11.64
N SER A 73 -10.83 -1.77 10.77
CA SER A 73 -12.06 -2.34 10.19
C SER A 73 -11.75 -3.59 9.36
N PRO A 74 -12.72 -4.49 9.10
CA PRO A 74 -12.61 -5.47 8.03
C PRO A 74 -12.28 -4.79 6.69
N ALA A 75 -11.63 -5.49 5.76
CA ALA A 75 -11.35 -4.93 4.45
C ALA A 75 -12.65 -4.70 3.66
N TYR A 76 -12.73 -3.60 2.91
CA TYR A 76 -13.86 -3.21 2.07
C TYR A 76 -13.35 -2.49 0.82
N ASP A 77 -14.25 -2.28 -0.15
CA ASP A 77 -13.97 -1.56 -1.41
C ASP A 77 -12.75 -2.10 -2.17
N ILE A 78 -12.66 -3.43 -2.23
CA ILE A 78 -11.67 -4.14 -3.01
C ILE A 78 -12.31 -4.47 -4.36
N VAL A 79 -11.86 -3.79 -5.41
CA VAL A 79 -12.31 -4.04 -6.78
C VAL A 79 -11.10 -4.44 -7.63
N PRO A 80 -10.83 -5.75 -7.78
CA PRO A 80 -9.77 -6.23 -8.65
C PRO A 80 -9.99 -5.75 -10.09
N VAL A 81 -8.94 -5.21 -10.71
CA VAL A 81 -8.97 -4.90 -12.14
C VAL A 81 -8.11 -5.93 -12.85
N PRO A 82 -8.71 -6.96 -13.49
CA PRO A 82 -7.98 -8.00 -14.21
C PRO A 82 -7.49 -7.45 -15.57
N LEU A 83 -6.67 -6.40 -15.54
CA LEU A 83 -5.88 -5.99 -16.70
C LEU A 83 -4.68 -6.93 -16.76
N ILE A 84 -4.54 -7.70 -17.83
CA ILE A 84 -3.29 -8.40 -18.16
C ILE A 84 -2.34 -7.34 -18.73
N SER A 85 -1.83 -6.44 -17.88
CA SER A 85 -0.75 -5.55 -18.29
C SER A 85 0.52 -6.38 -18.35
N LEU A 86 1.05 -6.56 -19.56
CA LEU A 86 2.26 -7.36 -19.83
C LEU A 86 3.56 -6.59 -19.52
N GLU A 87 3.49 -5.27 -19.36
CA GLU A 87 4.69 -4.41 -19.28
C GLU A 87 4.86 -3.65 -17.95
N ARG A 88 3.79 -3.14 -17.34
CA ARG A 88 3.88 -2.40 -16.06
C ARG A 88 2.56 -2.37 -15.30
N ARG A 89 2.62 -2.54 -13.98
CA ARG A 89 1.50 -2.35 -13.04
C ARG A 89 1.86 -1.26 -12.03
N ASP A 90 0.93 -0.36 -11.76
CA ASP A 90 1.11 0.73 -10.80
C ASP A 90 0.10 0.60 -9.65
N LEU A 91 0.58 0.64 -8.42
CA LEU A 91 -0.16 0.78 -7.17
C LEU A 91 -0.93 2.09 -7.17
N ALA A 92 -2.06 2.11 -6.44
CA ALA A 92 -2.74 3.36 -6.10
C ALA A 92 -1.84 4.26 -5.23
N LEU A 93 -0.99 3.66 -4.39
CA LEU A 93 -0.13 4.33 -3.43
C LEU A 93 1.31 4.41 -3.94
N GLU A 94 2.01 5.50 -3.64
CA GLU A 94 3.47 5.50 -3.66
C GLU A 94 3.98 4.84 -2.39
N VAL A 95 4.72 3.75 -2.55
CA VAL A 95 5.35 3.01 -1.45
C VAL A 95 6.67 2.47 -1.95
N GLY A 96 7.68 2.40 -1.09
CA GLY A 96 8.96 1.88 -1.54
C GLY A 96 9.82 2.89 -2.29
N ARG A 97 11.00 2.40 -2.71
CA ARG A 97 12.01 3.15 -3.45
C ARG A 97 11.68 3.31 -4.94
N TYR A 98 10.65 2.61 -5.43
CA TYR A 98 10.23 2.60 -6.84
C TYR A 98 8.84 3.23 -7.05
N GLY A 99 8.38 4.06 -6.10
CA GLY A 99 7.17 4.87 -6.23
C GLY A 99 5.91 4.01 -6.36
N ARG A 100 5.17 4.16 -7.46
CA ARG A 100 3.92 3.42 -7.69
C ARG A 100 4.13 2.02 -8.23
N VAL A 101 5.35 1.53 -8.48
CA VAL A 101 5.49 0.21 -9.12
C VAL A 101 4.90 -0.91 -8.25
N ALA A 102 3.91 -1.63 -8.77
CA ALA A 102 3.24 -2.73 -8.07
C ALA A 102 4.08 -4.00 -8.13
N SER A 103 5.13 -4.03 -7.29
CA SER A 103 5.97 -5.21 -7.09
C SER A 103 6.20 -5.46 -5.61
N VAL A 104 6.36 -6.72 -5.25
CA VAL A 104 6.77 -7.12 -3.90
C VAL A 104 8.10 -6.50 -3.51
N TYR A 105 9.05 -6.40 -4.44
CA TYR A 105 10.33 -5.75 -4.21
C TYR A 105 10.18 -4.28 -3.83
N ASN A 106 9.25 -3.57 -4.49
CA ASN A 106 8.95 -2.18 -4.15
C ASN A 106 8.30 -2.08 -2.77
N LEU A 107 7.29 -2.90 -2.47
CA LEU A 107 6.65 -2.95 -1.15
C LEU A 107 7.63 -3.27 -0.01
N LEU A 108 8.54 -4.22 -0.24
CA LEU A 108 9.61 -4.60 0.71
C LEU A 108 10.67 -3.51 0.86
N SER A 109 10.87 -2.67 -0.14
CA SER A 109 11.97 -1.70 -0.13
C SER A 109 11.82 -0.55 0.88
N ASP A 110 10.61 -0.37 1.44
CA ASP A 110 10.30 0.64 2.47
C ASP A 110 9.40 0.07 3.58
N CYS A 111 9.44 -1.25 3.75
CA CYS A 111 8.62 -1.95 4.73
C CYS A 111 8.90 -1.52 6.19
N ALA A 112 10.15 -1.11 6.47
CA ALA A 112 10.55 -0.52 7.75
C ALA A 112 9.77 0.76 8.11
N SER A 113 9.30 1.53 7.13
CA SER A 113 8.46 2.72 7.37
C SER A 113 7.07 2.38 7.93
N PHE A 114 6.67 1.10 7.83
CA PHE A 114 5.44 0.58 8.45
C PHE A 114 5.70 0.01 9.86
N GLY A 115 6.93 0.10 10.38
CA GLY A 115 7.31 -0.46 11.68
C GLY A 115 7.37 -1.99 11.72
N LEU A 116 7.44 -2.61 10.54
CA LEU A 116 7.54 -4.06 10.36
C LEU A 116 9.02 -4.40 10.07
N HIS A 117 9.54 -5.49 10.64
CA HIS A 117 10.96 -5.86 10.49
C HIS A 117 11.21 -7.37 10.26
N ARG A 118 10.20 -8.25 10.38
CA ARG A 118 10.32 -9.72 10.24
C ARG A 118 9.05 -10.46 9.80
N GLU A 119 7.93 -9.76 9.64
CA GLU A 119 6.64 -10.39 9.30
C GLU A 119 6.16 -10.05 7.88
N GLU A 120 6.89 -9.20 7.15
CA GLU A 120 6.52 -8.81 5.79
C GLU A 120 6.73 -9.93 4.79
N GLU A 121 7.90 -10.57 4.77
CA GLU A 121 8.21 -11.68 3.84
C GLU A 121 7.17 -12.80 3.99
N ARG A 122 6.85 -13.19 5.23
CA ARG A 122 5.81 -14.19 5.50
C ARG A 122 4.41 -13.72 5.09
N SER A 123 4.11 -12.44 5.21
CA SER A 123 2.82 -11.88 4.77
C SER A 123 2.72 -11.87 3.25
N ILE A 124 3.81 -11.57 2.55
CA ILE A 124 3.90 -11.65 1.11
C ILE A 124 3.74 -13.09 0.63
N GLU A 125 4.43 -14.05 1.25
CA GLU A 125 4.26 -15.48 0.95
C GLU A 125 2.82 -15.92 1.19
N TYR A 126 2.24 -15.54 2.33
CA TYR A 126 0.87 -15.85 2.69
C TYR A 126 -0.14 -15.33 1.66
N VAL A 127 -0.02 -14.06 1.25
CA VAL A 127 -0.92 -13.46 0.25
C VAL A 127 -0.65 -14.03 -1.15
N SER A 128 0.61 -14.26 -1.51
CA SER A 128 1.00 -14.88 -2.80
C SER A 128 0.44 -16.29 -2.95
N GLY A 129 0.34 -17.05 -1.86
CA GLY A 129 -0.27 -18.38 -1.87
C GLY A 129 -1.79 -18.37 -2.07
N ALA A 130 -2.45 -17.24 -1.82
CA ALA A 130 -3.88 -17.07 -1.98
C ALA A 130 -4.30 -16.52 -3.36
N ILE A 131 -3.33 -16.12 -4.19
CA ILE A 131 -3.56 -15.49 -5.49
C ILE A 131 -2.97 -16.37 -6.60
N LEU A 132 -3.70 -16.49 -7.70
CA LEU A 132 -3.25 -17.26 -8.86
C LEU A 132 -1.92 -16.67 -9.40
N PRO A 133 -0.91 -17.49 -9.73
CA PRO A 133 0.39 -17.02 -10.20
C PRO A 133 0.30 -16.08 -11.40
N GLU A 134 -0.70 -16.25 -12.26
CA GLU A 134 -0.92 -15.46 -13.47
C GLU A 134 -1.43 -14.04 -13.17
N CYS A 135 -1.97 -13.82 -11.97
CA CYS A 135 -2.34 -12.49 -11.48
C CYS A 135 -1.14 -11.71 -10.91
N PHE A 136 0.03 -12.35 -10.76
CA PHE A 136 1.14 -11.81 -9.99
C PHE A 136 2.42 -11.63 -10.83
N PHE A 137 2.95 -10.40 -10.88
CA PHE A 137 4.21 -10.09 -11.57
C PHE A 137 5.39 -10.26 -10.60
N ARG A 138 6.24 -11.26 -10.83
CA ARG A 138 7.40 -11.62 -9.96
C ARG A 138 8.73 -10.99 -10.35
N THR A 139 8.77 -10.13 -11.36
CA THR A 139 10.03 -9.54 -11.83
C THR A 139 10.46 -8.36 -10.95
N GLU A 140 11.75 -8.31 -10.64
CA GLU A 140 12.35 -7.13 -10.01
C GLU A 140 12.05 -5.90 -10.89
N PRO A 141 11.66 -4.76 -10.28
CA PRO A 141 11.48 -3.53 -11.04
C PRO A 141 12.82 -3.17 -11.71
N HIS A 142 12.86 -3.11 -13.04
CA HIS A 142 14.00 -2.55 -13.75
C HIS A 142 14.21 -1.13 -13.27
N SER A 143 15.44 -0.78 -12.88
CA SER A 143 15.82 0.58 -12.51
C SER A 143 15.34 1.53 -13.62
N ALA A 144 14.38 2.40 -13.28
CA ALA A 144 13.97 3.47 -14.18
C ALA A 144 15.22 4.31 -14.50
N GLN A 145 15.61 4.33 -15.77
CA GLN A 145 16.50 5.36 -16.29
C GLN A 145 15.75 6.69 -16.35
#